data_AF-A0A7W7W5B8-F1
#
_entry.id   AF-A0A7W7W5B8-F1
#
_cell.length_a   1.000
_cell.length_b   1.000
_cell.length_c   1.000
_cell.angle_alpha   90.00
_cell.angle_beta   90.00
_cell.angle_gamma   90.00
#
_symmetry.space_group_name_H-M   'P 1'
#
loop_
_entity.id
_entity.type
_entity.pdbx_description
1 polymer ?
#
loop_
_entity_poly.entity_id
_entity_poly.type
_entity_poly.pdbx_seq_one_letter_code
_entity_poly.pdbx_strand_id
1 'polypeptide(L)'
;MNHTSYKWRSDIGRAAYAEGKAEGEAKGWAKAILLVLEARGLTTSEHVRQRITKCTDIDQLAIWARRAATADSTEYLLICSAENEPDTPQGREHTAKCKARGLATATLAVSESRGIDIPAGLRQYLMECTDPDLQQTWLIRAVSVEHAKELFA
;
A
#
# COMPACT_ATOMS: atom_id res chain seq x y z
N MET A 1 -42.99 -10.39 -27.69
CA MET A 1 -42.61 -11.21 -26.52
C MET A 1 -41.32 -10.63 -25.95
N ASN A 2 -41.37 -10.11 -24.71
CA ASN A 2 -40.24 -9.40 -24.10
C ASN A 2 -39.22 -10.42 -23.54
N HIS A 3 -38.04 -10.52 -24.16
CA HIS A 3 -36.94 -11.39 -23.72
C HIS A 3 -36.00 -10.72 -22.70
N THR A 4 -36.42 -9.65 -22.05
CA THR A 4 -35.54 -8.82 -21.19
C THR A 4 -35.69 -9.13 -19.70
N SER A 5 -35.80 -10.40 -19.31
CA SER A 5 -35.72 -10.76 -17.89
C SER A 5 -35.28 -12.22 -17.65
N TYR A 6 -34.04 -12.54 -18.00
CA TYR A 6 -33.31 -13.65 -17.38
C TYR A 6 -32.04 -13.11 -16.70
N LYS A 7 -32.25 -12.22 -15.73
CA LYS A 7 -31.20 -11.76 -14.82
C LYS A 7 -31.15 -12.74 -13.63
N TRP A 8 -30.27 -13.75 -13.72
CA TRP A 8 -29.71 -14.54 -12.60
C TRP A 8 -30.69 -15.03 -11.51
N ARG A 9 -31.66 -15.89 -11.85
CA ARG A 9 -32.71 -16.35 -10.91
C ARG A 9 -32.39 -17.62 -10.12
N SER A 10 -31.23 -18.25 -10.29
CA SER A 10 -30.79 -19.42 -9.50
C SER A 10 -29.65 -19.05 -8.55
N ASP A 11 -29.61 -19.68 -7.37
CA ASP A 11 -28.57 -19.45 -6.35
C ASP A 11 -27.17 -19.73 -6.89
N ILE A 12 -27.03 -20.76 -7.71
CA ILE A 12 -25.79 -21.14 -8.41
C ILE A 12 -25.32 -20.01 -9.35
N GLY A 13 -26.24 -19.39 -10.09
CA GLY A 13 -25.90 -18.30 -11.01
C GLY A 13 -25.47 -17.02 -10.27
N ARG A 14 -26.09 -16.72 -9.13
CA ARG A 14 -25.69 -15.58 -8.28
C ARG A 14 -24.33 -15.81 -7.63
N ALA A 15 -24.07 -17.03 -7.15
CA ALA A 15 -22.77 -17.41 -6.59
C ALA A 15 -21.65 -17.32 -7.63
N ALA A 16 -21.86 -17.89 -8.82
CA ALA A 16 -20.88 -17.84 -9.91
C ALA A 16 -20.58 -16.39 -10.37
N TYR A 17 -21.60 -15.52 -10.43
CA TYR A 17 -21.39 -14.11 -10.75
C TYR A 17 -20.61 -13.37 -9.64
N ALA A 18 -20.93 -13.63 -8.37
CA ALA A 18 -20.23 -13.02 -7.24
C ALA A 18 -18.75 -13.46 -7.18
N GLU A 19 -18.47 -14.74 -7.40
CA GLU A 19 -17.12 -15.31 -7.47
C GLU A 19 -16.33 -14.72 -8.65
N GLY A 20 -16.93 -14.69 -9.85
CA GLY A 20 -16.29 -14.09 -11.02
C GLY A 20 -16.01 -12.59 -10.86
N LYS A 21 -16.87 -11.86 -10.14
CA LYS A 21 -16.64 -10.46 -9.80
C LYS A 21 -15.48 -10.29 -8.81
N ALA A 22 -15.45 -11.07 -7.74
CA ALA A 22 -14.39 -11.03 -6.73
C ALA A 22 -13.03 -11.38 -7.33
N GLU A 23 -12.95 -12.43 -8.16
CA GLU A 23 -11.73 -12.76 -8.90
C GLU A 23 -11.28 -11.64 -9.85
N GLY A 24 -12.24 -11.02 -10.55
CA GLY A 24 -11.95 -9.91 -11.47
C GLY A 24 -11.39 -8.70 -10.73
N GLU A 25 -11.95 -8.38 -9.57
CA GLU A 25 -11.45 -7.30 -8.70
C GLU A 25 -10.05 -7.61 -8.18
N ALA A 26 -9.81 -8.81 -7.62
CA ALA A 26 -8.50 -9.21 -7.14
C ALA A 26 -7.42 -9.17 -8.23
N LYS A 27 -7.71 -9.71 -9.42
CA LYS A 27 -6.82 -9.65 -10.60
C LYS A 27 -6.55 -8.19 -11.02
N GLY A 28 -7.57 -7.33 -10.96
CA GLY A 28 -7.45 -5.90 -11.24
C GLY A 28 -6.52 -5.18 -10.26
N TRP A 29 -6.71 -5.42 -8.96
CA TRP A 29 -5.85 -4.87 -7.91
C TRP A 29 -4.41 -5.36 -8.02
N ALA A 30 -4.20 -6.66 -8.24
CA ALA A 30 -2.87 -7.24 -8.46
C ALA A 30 -2.14 -6.55 -9.63
N LYS A 31 -2.84 -6.34 -10.74
CA LYS A 31 -2.28 -5.63 -11.90
C LYS A 31 -1.96 -4.16 -11.58
N ALA A 32 -2.84 -3.47 -10.84
CA ALA A 32 -2.62 -2.09 -10.43
C ALA A 32 -1.38 -1.93 -9.55
N ILE A 33 -1.18 -2.83 -8.59
CA ILE A 33 0.02 -2.85 -7.73
C ILE A 33 1.29 -2.96 -8.59
N LEU A 34 1.33 -3.93 -9.51
CA LEU A 34 2.50 -4.14 -10.37
C LEU A 34 2.78 -2.93 -11.28
N LEU A 35 1.74 -2.29 -11.83
CA LEU A 35 1.88 -1.07 -12.63
C LEU A 35 2.46 0.09 -11.81
N VAL A 36 2.03 0.26 -10.55
CA VAL A 36 2.57 1.29 -9.67
C VAL A 36 4.04 1.02 -9.36
N LEU A 37 4.43 -0.23 -9.12
CA LEU A 37 5.84 -0.58 -8.89
C LEU A 37 6.71 -0.33 -10.11
N GLU A 38 6.21 -0.69 -11.30
CA GLU A 38 6.88 -0.43 -12.57
C GLU A 38 7.04 1.07 -12.83
N ALA A 39 5.98 1.87 -12.63
CA ALA A 39 6.01 3.32 -12.77
C ALA A 39 7.02 3.99 -11.82
N ARG A 40 7.28 3.36 -10.67
CA ARG A 40 8.28 3.81 -9.68
C ARG A 40 9.69 3.29 -9.96
N GLY A 41 9.89 2.50 -11.02
CA GLY A 41 11.19 1.94 -11.37
C GLY A 41 11.69 0.86 -10.42
N LEU A 42 10.80 0.24 -9.65
CA LEU A 42 11.15 -0.81 -8.70
C LEU A 42 11.14 -2.18 -9.39
N THR A 43 12.31 -2.81 -9.48
CA THR A 43 12.45 -4.16 -10.03
C THR A 43 11.74 -5.17 -9.15
N THR A 44 10.57 -5.62 -9.60
CA THR A 44 9.80 -6.65 -8.91
C THR A 44 10.36 -8.02 -9.25
N SER A 45 10.81 -8.77 -8.23
CA SER A 45 11.23 -10.15 -8.44
C SER A 45 10.04 -11.03 -8.82
N GLU A 46 10.30 -12.09 -9.59
CA GLU A 46 9.24 -12.99 -10.07
C GLU A 46 8.46 -13.63 -8.90
N HIS A 47 9.13 -13.90 -7.79
CA HIS A 47 8.49 -14.39 -6.56
C HIS A 47 7.45 -13.39 -6.01
N VAL A 48 7.79 -12.09 -5.98
CA VAL A 48 6.87 -11.04 -5.52
C VAL A 48 5.70 -10.90 -6.46
N ARG A 49 5.96 -10.90 -7.77
CA ARG A 49 4.92 -10.86 -8.80
C ARG A 49 3.95 -12.02 -8.63
N GLN A 50 4.44 -13.24 -8.48
CA GLN A 50 3.58 -14.41 -8.30
C GLN A 50 2.73 -14.34 -7.03
N ARG A 51 3.28 -13.83 -5.92
CA ARG A 51 2.51 -13.64 -4.69
C ARG A 51 1.38 -12.63 -4.86
N ILE A 52 1.63 -11.52 -5.52
CA ILE A 52 0.62 -10.49 -5.80
C ILE A 52 -0.47 -11.04 -6.72
N THR A 53 -0.11 -11.70 -7.81
CA THR A 53 -1.08 -12.20 -8.81
C THR A 53 -1.91 -13.38 -8.29
N LYS A 54 -1.40 -14.16 -7.33
CA LYS A 54 -2.12 -15.30 -6.72
C LYS A 54 -3.00 -14.89 -5.54
N CYS A 55 -2.85 -13.68 -5.00
CA CYS A 55 -3.66 -13.21 -3.89
C CYS A 55 -5.09 -12.91 -4.37
N THR A 56 -6.08 -13.48 -3.68
CA THR A 56 -7.51 -13.26 -3.93
C THR A 56 -8.17 -12.41 -2.85
N ASP A 57 -7.42 -12.06 -1.81
CA ASP A 57 -7.86 -11.18 -0.73
C ASP A 57 -7.75 -9.72 -1.17
N ILE A 58 -8.90 -9.11 -1.43
CA ILE A 58 -9.02 -7.74 -1.90
C ILE A 58 -8.53 -6.74 -0.86
N ASP A 59 -8.76 -6.99 0.43
CA ASP A 59 -8.33 -6.09 1.50
C ASP A 59 -6.81 -6.08 1.62
N GLN A 60 -6.20 -7.27 1.54
CA GLN A 60 -4.75 -7.39 1.51
C GLN A 60 -4.14 -6.74 0.25
N LEU A 61 -4.76 -6.93 -0.91
CA LEU A 61 -4.33 -6.27 -2.14
C LEU A 61 -4.49 -4.73 -2.08
N ALA A 62 -5.54 -4.21 -1.46
CA ALA A 62 -5.71 -2.77 -1.26
C ALA A 62 -4.63 -2.19 -0.32
N ILE A 63 -4.25 -2.92 0.72
CA ILE A 63 -3.12 -2.57 1.59
C ILE A 63 -1.82 -2.55 0.79
N TRP A 64 -1.57 -3.57 -0.02
CA TRP A 64 -0.38 -3.62 -0.89
C TRP A 64 -0.38 -2.50 -1.92
N ALA A 65 -1.52 -2.13 -2.51
CA ALA A 65 -1.62 -1.02 -3.44
C ALA A 65 -1.22 0.32 -2.81
N ARG A 66 -1.71 0.59 -1.58
CA ARG A 66 -1.31 1.79 -0.84
C ARG A 66 0.19 1.78 -0.51
N ARG A 67 0.74 0.61 -0.15
CA ARG A 67 2.17 0.45 0.13
C ARG A 67 3.02 0.57 -1.14
N ALA A 68 2.55 0.09 -2.28
CA ALA A 68 3.27 0.18 -3.55
C ALA A 68 3.51 1.64 -3.96
N ALA A 69 2.61 2.55 -3.59
CA ALA A 69 2.78 3.98 -3.83
C ALA A 69 3.94 4.59 -3.03
N THR A 70 4.35 4.00 -1.90
CA THR A 70 5.32 4.60 -0.96
C THR A 70 6.53 3.72 -0.64
N ALA A 71 6.52 2.43 -0.97
CA ALA A 71 7.60 1.49 -0.68
C ALA A 71 8.91 1.81 -1.44
N ASP A 72 10.06 1.70 -0.78
CA ASP A 72 11.37 1.86 -1.44
C ASP A 72 11.88 0.56 -2.08
N SER A 73 11.27 -0.59 -1.74
CA SER A 73 11.64 -1.92 -2.23
C SER A 73 10.42 -2.82 -2.35
N THR A 74 10.42 -3.69 -3.36
CA THR A 74 9.36 -4.67 -3.59
C THR A 74 9.30 -5.77 -2.53
N GLU A 75 10.39 -6.01 -1.81
CA GLU A 75 10.42 -6.97 -0.70
C GLU A 75 9.66 -6.43 0.51
N TYR A 76 9.73 -5.12 0.76
CA TYR A 76 8.97 -4.44 1.82
C TYR A 76 7.46 -4.50 1.62
N LEU A 77 7.03 -4.59 0.36
CA LEU A 77 5.62 -4.71 0.00
C LEU A 77 4.97 -5.94 0.63
N LEU A 78 5.74 -7.03 0.76
CA LEU A 78 5.30 -8.33 1.23
C LEU A 78 5.65 -8.62 2.70
N ILE A 79 6.54 -7.83 3.31
CA ILE A 79 7.05 -8.08 4.68
C ILE A 79 6.09 -7.62 5.77
N CYS A 80 5.11 -6.75 5.49
CA CYS A 80 4.11 -6.38 6.51
C CYS A 80 2.78 -7.13 6.36
N SER A 81 2.80 -8.42 6.02
CA SER A 81 1.71 -9.34 6.41
C SER A 81 2.02 -9.83 7.82
N ALA A 82 1.37 -9.26 8.82
CA ALA A 82 1.52 -9.64 10.23
C ALA A 82 1.18 -11.12 10.51
N GLU A 83 0.70 -11.87 9.51
CA GLU A 83 0.20 -13.23 9.67
C GLU A 83 1.27 -14.33 9.61
N ASN A 84 2.55 -14.01 9.38
CA ASN A 84 3.61 -15.05 9.30
C ASN A 84 4.96 -14.73 9.96
N GLU A 85 5.08 -13.66 10.76
CA GLU A 85 6.28 -13.45 11.59
C GLU A 85 6.05 -13.92 13.04
N PRO A 86 7.00 -14.63 13.66
CA PRO A 86 6.88 -15.04 15.05
C PRO A 86 6.81 -13.80 15.95
N ASP A 87 5.84 -13.75 16.86
CA ASP A 87 5.68 -12.69 17.88
C ASP A 87 6.88 -12.67 18.84
N THR A 88 7.95 -12.08 18.35
CA THR A 88 9.22 -11.90 19.03
C THR A 88 9.39 -10.40 19.28
N PRO A 89 10.02 -9.99 20.40
CA PRO A 89 10.37 -8.60 20.64
C PRO A 89 11.12 -7.96 19.47
N GLN A 90 12.01 -8.72 18.83
CA GLN A 90 12.77 -8.30 17.66
C GLN A 90 11.89 -8.11 16.41
N GLY A 91 10.89 -8.99 16.19
CA GLY A 91 9.92 -8.84 15.11
C GLY A 91 9.04 -7.60 15.27
N ARG A 92 8.63 -7.27 16.51
CA ARG A 92 7.85 -6.06 16.80
C ARG A 92 8.64 -4.78 16.55
N GLU A 93 9.90 -4.75 16.95
CA GLU A 93 10.81 -3.61 16.70
C GLU A 93 11.11 -3.46 15.20
N HIS A 94 11.37 -4.56 14.49
CA HIS A 94 11.59 -4.55 13.05
C HIS A 94 10.34 -4.03 12.32
N THR A 95 9.15 -4.50 12.70
CA THR A 95 7.86 -4.08 12.13
C THR A 95 7.59 -2.58 12.38
N ALA A 96 7.83 -2.09 13.60
CA ALA A 96 7.65 -0.68 13.94
C ALA A 96 8.57 0.22 13.10
N LYS A 97 9.86 -0.14 12.99
CA LYS A 97 10.84 0.57 12.15
C LYS A 97 10.46 0.56 10.68
N CYS A 98 10.00 -0.59 10.16
CA CYS A 98 9.52 -0.71 8.78
C CYS A 98 8.32 0.21 8.51
N LYS A 99 7.35 0.23 9.43
CA LYS A 99 6.14 1.06 9.33
C LYS A 99 6.49 2.55 9.38
N ALA A 100 7.36 2.96 10.30
CA ALA A 100 7.79 4.34 10.44
C ALA A 100 8.51 4.86 9.19
N ARG A 101 9.44 4.07 8.63
CA ARG A 101 10.13 4.42 7.38
C ARG A 101 9.18 4.54 6.20
N GLY A 102 8.20 3.64 6.05
CA GLY A 102 7.24 3.71 4.96
C GLY A 102 6.34 4.96 5.01
N LEU A 103 5.99 5.42 6.22
CA LEU A 103 5.25 6.66 6.44
C LEU A 103 6.11 7.91 6.20
N ALA A 104 7.40 7.85 6.53
CA ALA A 104 8.36 8.90 6.21
C ALA A 104 8.49 9.11 4.70
N THR A 105 8.67 8.03 3.93
CA THR A 105 8.74 8.10 2.46
C THR A 105 7.44 8.65 1.88
N ALA A 106 6.29 8.23 2.39
CA ALA A 106 4.98 8.75 1.96
C ALA A 106 4.86 10.26 2.19
N THR A 107 5.33 10.73 3.34
CA THR A 107 5.31 12.15 3.71
C THR A 107 6.15 12.98 2.74
N LEU A 108 7.34 12.49 2.39
CA LEU A 108 8.22 13.11 1.40
C LEU A 108 7.56 13.18 0.02
N ALA A 109 6.99 12.06 -0.45
CA ALA A 109 6.35 11.99 -1.76
C ALA A 109 5.14 12.92 -1.88
N VAL A 110 4.28 12.97 -0.86
CA VAL A 110 3.12 13.88 -0.83
C VAL A 110 3.59 15.33 -0.86
N SER A 111 4.59 15.68 -0.06
CA SER A 111 5.13 17.04 0.01
C SER A 111 5.74 17.48 -1.31
N GLU A 112 6.55 16.61 -1.95
CA GLU A 112 7.15 16.87 -3.25
C GLU A 112 6.09 17.05 -4.35
N SER A 113 5.04 16.22 -4.37
CA SER A 113 3.95 16.34 -5.35
C SER A 113 3.19 17.66 -5.24
N ARG A 114 3.19 18.27 -4.05
CA ARG A 114 2.59 19.58 -3.78
C ARG A 114 3.55 20.75 -4.02
N GLY A 115 4.78 20.48 -4.44
CA GLY A 115 5.82 21.49 -4.63
C GLY A 115 6.44 22.01 -3.32
N ILE A 116 6.27 21.29 -2.21
CA ILE A 116 6.87 21.62 -0.92
C ILE A 116 8.23 20.94 -0.85
N ASP A 117 9.30 21.69 -1.05
CA ASP A 117 10.66 21.18 -0.88
C ASP A 117 11.00 21.04 0.61
N ILE A 118 11.26 19.81 1.04
CA ILE A 118 11.68 19.50 2.41
C ILE A 118 13.21 19.54 2.45
N PRO A 119 13.83 20.42 3.25
CA PRO A 119 15.29 20.48 3.41
C PRO A 119 15.90 19.13 3.82
N ALA A 120 17.13 18.86 3.38
CA ALA A 120 17.82 17.59 3.65
C ALA A 120 17.88 17.22 5.15
N GLY A 121 18.06 18.20 6.03
CA GLY A 121 18.06 17.96 7.49
C GLY A 121 16.72 17.45 8.02
N LEU A 122 15.60 17.94 7.48
CA LEU A 122 14.25 17.45 7.85
C LEU A 122 13.93 16.11 7.19
N ARG A 123 14.45 15.84 5.99
CA ARG A 123 14.36 14.51 5.36
C ARG A 123 15.06 13.46 6.21
N GLN A 124 16.25 13.76 6.72
CA GLN A 124 16.99 12.85 7.59
C GLN A 124 16.24 12.59 8.89
N TYR A 125 15.69 13.65 9.51
CA TYR A 125 14.85 13.52 10.71
C TYR A 125 13.61 12.63 10.50
N LEU A 126 12.93 12.79 9.35
CA LEU A 126 11.85 11.89 8.93
C LEU A 126 12.33 10.44 8.81
N MET A 127 13.49 10.19 8.18
CA MET A 127 13.95 8.82 7.94
C MET A 127 14.50 8.11 9.19
N GLU A 128 14.99 8.87 10.17
CA GLU A 128 15.53 8.34 11.44
C GLU A 128 14.45 8.10 12.50
N CYS A 129 13.27 8.72 12.35
CA CYS A 129 12.18 8.53 13.30
C CYS A 129 11.56 7.13 13.16
N THR A 130 11.72 6.31 14.22
CA THR A 130 11.24 4.92 14.32
C THR A 130 9.82 4.80 14.87
N ASP A 131 9.19 5.91 15.26
CA ASP A 131 7.83 5.94 15.83
C ASP A 131 6.78 6.00 14.69
N PRO A 132 6.01 4.93 14.47
CA PRO A 132 5.04 4.91 13.38
C PRO A 132 3.83 5.82 13.61
N ASP A 133 3.44 6.11 14.85
CA ASP A 133 2.25 6.92 15.13
C ASP A 133 2.55 8.41 14.93
N LEU A 134 3.77 8.83 15.32
CA LEU A 134 4.27 10.17 15.04
C LEU A 134 4.40 10.42 13.52
N GLN A 135 4.94 9.45 12.79
CA GLN A 135 5.04 9.51 11.33
C GLN A 135 3.68 9.58 10.64
N GLN A 136 2.70 8.83 11.15
CA GLN A 136 1.34 8.86 10.62
C GLN A 136 0.70 10.25 10.80
N THR A 137 0.97 10.91 11.92
CA THR A 137 0.52 12.27 12.19
C THR A 137 1.11 13.27 11.18
N TRP A 138 2.41 13.18 10.90
CA TRP A 138 3.06 14.02 9.90
C TRP A 138 2.54 13.77 8.49
N LEU A 139 2.31 12.51 8.11
CA LEU A 139 1.73 12.18 6.81
C LEU A 139 0.35 12.83 6.61
N ILE A 140 -0.51 12.78 7.62
CA ILE A 140 -1.83 13.41 7.56
C ILE A 140 -1.70 14.93 7.42
N ARG A 141 -0.76 15.55 8.14
CA ARG A 141 -0.48 16.98 8.05
C ARG A 141 0.11 17.38 6.69
N ALA A 142 0.93 16.53 6.07
CA ALA A 142 1.55 16.75 4.77
C ALA A 142 0.54 17.04 3.65
N VAL A 143 -0.71 16.59 3.80
CA VAL A 143 -1.78 16.83 2.85
C VAL A 143 -2.29 18.28 2.91
N SER A 144 -2.14 18.95 4.06
CA SER A 144 -2.76 20.25 4.34
C SER A 144 -1.77 21.40 4.48
N VAL A 145 -0.55 21.16 4.98
CA VAL A 145 0.43 22.22 5.26
C VAL A 145 0.92 22.92 3.98
N GLU A 146 1.25 24.20 4.04
CA GLU A 146 1.79 24.94 2.88
C GLU A 146 3.33 25.00 2.90
N HIS A 147 3.94 24.71 4.05
CA HIS A 147 5.38 24.85 4.26
C HIS A 147 5.96 23.65 5.02
N ALA A 148 7.19 23.26 4.67
CA ALA A 148 7.88 22.11 5.27
C ALA A 148 8.04 22.21 6.80
N LYS A 149 8.15 23.42 7.35
CA LYS A 149 8.29 23.67 8.80
C LYS A 149 7.02 23.31 9.60
N GLU A 150 5.84 23.38 8.98
CA GLU A 150 4.55 23.16 9.63
C GLU A 150 4.18 21.68 9.68
N LEU A 151 4.88 20.85 8.90
CA LEU A 151 4.72 19.41 8.88
C LEU A 151 4.96 18.79 10.26
N PHE A 152 5.91 19.35 11.00
CA PHE A 152 6.44 18.81 12.26
C PHE A 152 5.86 19.45 13.54
N ALA A 153 4.98 20.45 13.41
CA ALA A 153 4.34 21.15 14.53
C ALA A 153 3.03 20.46 14.90
#